data_AF-A0A7S1S452-F1
#
_entry.id   AF-A0A7S1S452-F1
#
_cell.length_a   1.000
_cell.length_b   1.000
_cell.length_c   1.000
_cell.angle_alpha   90.00
_cell.angle_beta   90.00
_cell.angle_gamma   90.00
#
_symmetry.space_group_name_H-M   'P 1'
#
loop_
_entity.id
_entity.type
_entity.pdbx_description
1 polymer ?
#
loop_
_entity_poly.entity_id
_entity_poly.type
_entity_poly.pdbx_seq_one_letter_code
_entity_poly.pdbx_strand_id
1 'polypeptide(L)'
;MEKGMLASRILVAVVDELLATPTSASLECLAVFLTAVGPTFDKPEWTYHMHLMAAFKKVRDLSKARDTPARLRFILQDVLDLRASNWQNTKKAVPSNKGPTTLGDVHRQGGGGGGAPGGG
;
A
#
# COMPACT_ATOMS: atom_id res chain seq x y z
N MET A 1 28.84 15.66 9.93
CA MET A 1 27.40 15.83 9.68
C MET A 1 26.86 14.51 9.17
N GLU A 2 26.08 13.83 10.00
CA GLU A 2 25.64 12.45 9.77
C GLU A 2 24.57 12.41 8.67
N LYS A 3 24.80 11.62 7.62
CA LYS A 3 23.95 11.56 6.41
C LYS A 3 22.46 11.26 6.71
N GLY A 4 22.16 10.69 7.88
CA GLY A 4 20.78 10.41 8.34
C GLY A 4 19.98 11.62 8.86
N MET A 5 20.64 12.67 9.35
CA MET A 5 19.93 13.86 9.86
C MET A 5 19.32 14.69 8.74
N LEU A 6 20.01 14.83 7.61
CA LEU A 6 19.51 15.57 6.46
C LEU A 6 18.30 14.85 5.84
N ALA A 7 18.40 13.53 5.66
CA ALA A 7 17.30 12.71 5.15
C ALA A 7 16.05 12.80 6.04
N SER A 8 16.24 12.77 7.37
CA SER A 8 15.13 12.89 8.32
C SER A 8 14.43 14.25 8.24
N ARG A 9 15.20 15.34 8.14
CA ARG A 9 14.63 16.70 8.02
C ARG A 9 13.91 16.92 6.69
N ILE A 10 14.45 16.38 5.59
CA ILE A 10 13.82 16.44 4.27
C ILE A 10 12.49 15.67 4.30
N LEU A 11 12.45 14.48 4.90
CA LEU A 11 11.22 13.70 5.01
C LEU A 11 10.11 14.50 5.71
N VAL A 12 10.41 15.10 6.86
CA VAL A 12 9.46 15.93 7.59
C VAL A 12 8.99 17.12 6.75
N ALA A 13 9.91 17.82 6.09
CA ALA A 13 9.58 18.96 5.23
C ALA A 13 8.66 18.55 4.05
N VAL A 14 8.93 17.40 3.41
CA VAL A 14 8.07 16.88 2.33
C VAL A 14 6.67 16.56 2.84
N VAL A 15 6.56 15.94 4.02
CA VAL A 15 5.24 15.63 4.62
C VAL A 15 4.46 16.90 4.94
N ASP A 16 5.13 17.90 5.52
CA ASP A 16 4.49 19.18 5.83
C ASP A 16 4.04 19.92 4.57
N GLU A 17 4.87 19.95 3.52
CA GLU A 17 4.53 20.57 2.24
C GLU A 17 3.30 19.90 1.59
N LEU A 18 3.28 18.57 1.55
CA LEU A 18 2.15 17.82 0.98
C LEU A 18 0.85 18.01 1.78
N LEU A 19 0.95 18.26 3.09
CA LEU A 19 -0.21 18.51 3.96
C LEU A 19 -0.62 19.98 4.05
N ALA A 20 0.24 20.92 3.69
CA ALA A 20 -0.05 22.36 3.74
C ALA A 20 -1.13 22.75 2.73
N THR A 21 -1.10 22.16 1.54
CA THR A 21 -2.10 22.36 0.48
C THR A 21 -2.63 21.01 -0.02
N PRO A 22 -3.66 20.43 0.63
CA PRO A 22 -4.16 19.10 0.30
C PRO A 22 -4.99 19.14 -1.00
N THR A 23 -4.30 18.96 -2.13
CA THR A 23 -4.87 18.71 -3.44
C THR A 23 -4.99 17.21 -3.69
N SER A 24 -5.74 16.80 -4.72
CA SER A 24 -5.80 15.38 -5.09
C SER A 24 -4.41 14.79 -5.35
N ALA A 25 -3.54 15.52 -6.05
CA ALA A 25 -2.20 15.06 -6.38
C ALA A 25 -1.30 14.99 -5.15
N SER A 26 -1.35 15.98 -4.25
CA SER A 26 -0.51 15.97 -3.04
C SER A 26 -0.94 14.88 -2.06
N LEU A 27 -2.24 14.59 -1.93
CA LEU A 27 -2.73 13.51 -1.07
C LEU A 27 -2.38 12.12 -1.60
N GLU A 28 -2.46 11.90 -2.91
CA GLU A 28 -1.98 10.65 -3.53
C GLU A 28 -0.46 10.51 -3.35
N CYS A 29 0.29 11.57 -3.58
CA CYS A 29 1.74 11.59 -3.39
C CYS A 29 2.11 11.33 -1.92
N LEU A 30 1.39 11.93 -0.97
CA LEU A 30 1.57 11.70 0.46
C LEU A 30 1.35 10.24 0.83
N ALA A 31 0.29 9.60 0.34
CA ALA A 31 0.02 8.19 0.64
C ALA A 31 1.14 7.27 0.11
N VAL A 32 1.63 7.53 -1.11
CA VAL A 32 2.77 6.81 -1.69
C VAL A 32 4.04 7.03 -0.87
N PHE A 33 4.31 8.28 -0.51
CA PHE A 33 5.49 8.66 0.27
C PHE A 33 5.48 8.00 1.64
N LEU A 34 4.38 8.11 2.39
CA LEU A 34 4.20 7.49 3.70
C LEU A 34 4.31 5.96 3.63
N THR A 35 3.80 5.34 2.57
CA THR A 35 3.93 3.90 2.34
C THR A 35 5.40 3.48 2.15
N ALA A 36 6.19 4.29 1.44
CA ALA A 36 7.61 4.00 1.18
C ALA A 36 8.48 4.19 2.43
N VAL A 37 8.23 5.25 3.21
CA VAL A 37 9.09 5.62 4.36
C VAL A 37 8.62 4.98 5.68
N GLY A 38 7.33 4.65 5.80
CA GLY A 38 6.70 4.09 7.00
C GLY A 38 7.46 2.94 7.66
N PRO A 39 7.82 1.86 6.94
CA PRO A 39 8.53 0.70 7.53
C PRO A 39 9.86 1.07 8.20
N THR A 40 10.51 2.13 7.71
CA THR A 40 11.82 2.57 8.19
C THR A 40 11.68 3.56 9.35
N PHE A 41 10.74 4.51 9.26
CA PHE A 41 10.70 5.70 10.11
C PHE A 41 9.54 5.74 11.12
N ASP A 42 8.51 4.90 10.99
CA ASP A 42 7.42 4.81 11.99
C ASP A 42 7.84 3.94 13.18
N LYS A 43 8.87 4.41 13.90
CA LYS A 43 9.45 3.76 15.08
C LYS A 43 9.63 4.79 16.20
N PRO A 44 9.28 4.46 17.45
CA PRO A 44 9.40 5.39 18.58
C PRO A 44 10.80 5.96 18.79
N GLU A 45 11.84 5.23 18.37
CA GLU A 45 13.25 5.62 18.52
C GLU A 45 13.66 6.72 17.53
N TRP A 46 12.88 6.96 16.48
CA TRP A 46 13.20 8.01 15.51
C TRP A 46 12.87 9.39 16.07
N THR A 47 13.84 10.31 16.01
CA THR A 47 13.75 11.66 16.60
C THR A 47 12.51 12.46 16.17
N TYR A 48 12.02 12.25 14.95
CA TYR A 48 10.86 12.97 14.40
C TYR A 48 9.57 12.12 14.40
N HIS A 49 9.52 11.01 15.15
CA HIS A 49 8.36 10.12 15.23
C HIS A 49 7.08 10.87 15.61
N MET A 50 7.16 11.79 16.56
CA MET A 50 6.01 12.63 16.98
C MET A 50 5.48 13.53 15.86
N HIS A 51 6.34 14.03 14.98
CA HIS A 51 5.92 14.79 13.79
C HIS A 51 5.15 13.88 12.81
N LEU A 52 5.67 12.68 12.58
CA LEU A 52 4.99 11.69 11.74
C LEU A 52 3.65 11.25 12.36
N MET A 53 3.54 11.18 13.68
CA MET A 53 2.27 10.91 14.37
C MET A 53 1.24 12.00 14.10
N ALA A 54 1.65 13.27 14.18
CA ALA A 54 0.80 14.40 13.85
C ALA A 54 0.35 14.36 12.39
N ALA A 55 1.23 13.98 11.47
CA ALA A 55 0.89 13.77 10.06
C ALA A 55 -0.16 12.66 9.87
N PHE A 56 0.02 11.49 10.51
CA PHE A 56 -0.98 10.41 10.46
C PHE A 56 -2.32 10.82 11.08
N LYS A 57 -2.31 11.69 12.11
CA LYS A 57 -3.55 12.25 12.64
C LYS A 57 -4.26 13.10 11.57
N LYS A 58 -3.56 14.00 10.89
CA LYS A 58 -4.12 14.80 9.79
C LYS A 58 -4.66 13.92 8.66
N VAL A 59 -3.91 12.89 8.26
CA VAL A 59 -4.35 11.89 7.26
C VAL A 59 -5.64 11.20 7.67
N ARG A 60 -5.78 10.83 8.95
CA ARG A 60 -7.01 10.25 9.49
C ARG A 60 -8.18 11.23 9.46
N ASP A 61 -7.95 12.48 9.83
CA ASP A 61 -8.99 13.52 9.81
C ASP A 61 -9.49 13.72 8.36
N LEU A 62 -8.59 13.81 7.38
CA LEU A 62 -8.90 13.89 5.95
C LEU A 62 -9.64 12.65 5.42
N SER A 63 -9.27 11.44 5.86
CA SER A 63 -9.95 10.20 5.43
C SER A 63 -11.43 10.15 5.83
N LYS A 64 -11.82 10.92 6.85
CA LYS A 64 -13.19 10.99 7.38
C LYS A 64 -13.95 12.23 6.93
N ALA A 65 -13.26 13.21 6.35
CA ALA A 65 -13.83 14.50 5.99
C ALA A 65 -14.74 14.36 4.76
N ARG A 66 -15.97 14.86 4.83
CA ARG A 66 -16.99 14.67 3.77
C ARG A 66 -16.70 15.46 2.49
N ASP A 67 -15.91 16.52 2.61
CA ASP A 67 -15.38 17.34 1.51
C ASP A 67 -14.28 16.62 0.72
N THR A 68 -13.65 15.60 1.31
CA THR A 68 -12.62 14.82 0.64
C THR A 68 -13.26 13.79 -0.31
N PRO A 69 -12.90 13.80 -1.62
CA PRO A 69 -13.38 12.84 -2.59
C PRO A 69 -13.24 11.39 -2.13
N ALA A 70 -14.23 10.54 -2.43
CA ALA A 70 -14.26 9.15 -1.98
C ALA A 70 -12.99 8.38 -2.32
N ARG A 71 -12.46 8.53 -3.55
CA ARG A 71 -11.20 7.94 -3.99
C ARG A 71 -10.04 8.29 -3.05
N LEU A 72 -9.90 9.57 -2.70
CA LEU A 72 -8.83 10.02 -1.82
C LEU A 72 -9.02 9.47 -0.39
N ARG A 73 -10.26 9.43 0.11
CA ARG A 73 -10.54 8.80 1.41
C ARG A 73 -10.13 7.33 1.45
N PHE A 74 -10.38 6.57 0.38
CA PHE A 74 -9.92 5.18 0.28
C PHE A 74 -8.39 5.07 0.27
N ILE A 75 -7.70 5.92 -0.51
CA ILE A 75 -6.23 5.94 -0.56
C ILE A 75 -5.61 6.27 0.80
N LEU A 76 -6.18 7.26 1.51
CA LEU A 76 -5.73 7.63 2.85
C LEU A 76 -6.06 6.54 3.88
N GLN A 77 -7.19 5.86 3.75
CA GLN A 77 -7.53 4.71 4.60
C GLN A 77 -6.58 3.53 4.36
N ASP A 78 -6.22 3.25 3.10
CA ASP A 78 -5.30 2.17 2.76
C ASP A 78 -3.92 2.33 3.43
N VAL A 79 -3.37 3.55 3.48
CA VAL A 79 -2.09 3.78 4.18
C VAL A 79 -2.23 3.71 5.70
N LEU A 80 -3.38 4.10 6.26
CA LEU A 80 -3.66 3.93 7.70
C LEU A 80 -3.80 2.46 8.08
N ASP A 81 -4.44 1.66 7.23
CA ASP A 81 -4.60 0.22 7.43
C ASP A 81 -3.26 -0.51 7.31
N LEU A 82 -2.43 -0.14 6.33
CA LEU A 82 -1.06 -0.65 6.19
C LEU A 82 -0.22 -0.31 7.43
N ARG A 83 -0.39 0.89 7.97
CA ARG A 83 0.27 1.26 9.23
C ARG A 83 -0.21 0.41 10.40
N ALA A 84 -1.53 0.19 10.50
CA ALA A 84 -2.13 -0.64 11.55
C ALA A 84 -1.68 -2.10 11.49
N SER A 85 -1.30 -2.62 10.31
CA SER A 85 -0.69 -3.93 10.13
C SER A 85 0.83 -3.96 10.39
N ASN A 86 1.38 -2.94 11.07
CA ASN A 86 2.81 -2.77 11.28
C ASN A 86 3.61 -2.83 9.97
N TRP A 87 3.09 -2.18 8.92
CA TRP A 87 3.70 -2.11 7.59
C TRP A 87 3.83 -3.45 6.87
N GLN A 88 3.13 -4.50 7.34
CA GLN A 88 3.08 -5.78 6.66
C GLN A 88 2.01 -5.72 5.58
N ASN A 89 2.43 -5.86 4.32
CA ASN A 89 1.51 -5.85 3.18
C ASN A 89 0.78 -7.19 3.06
N THR A 90 -0.27 -7.35 3.87
CA THR A 90 -1.14 -8.54 3.89
C THR A 90 -1.95 -8.69 2.59
N LYS A 91 -2.16 -7.60 1.83
CA LYS A 91 -2.86 -7.62 0.53
C LYS A 91 -2.01 -8.21 -0.60
N LYS A 92 -0.68 -8.12 -0.51
CA LYS A 92 0.27 -8.84 -1.41
C LYS A 92 0.62 -10.25 -0.92
N ALA A 93 0.30 -10.58 0.33
CA ALA A 93 0.49 -11.91 0.90
C ALA A 93 -0.64 -12.88 0.51
N VAL A 94 -1.04 -12.90 -0.76
CA VAL A 94 -1.40 -14.19 -1.36
C VAL A 94 -0.08 -14.97 -1.44
N PRO A 95 0.01 -16.18 -0.86
CA PRO A 95 1.21 -17.00 -1.01
C PRO A 95 1.48 -17.15 -2.52
N SER A 96 2.63 -16.68 -2.99
CA SER A 96 3.08 -16.85 -4.38
C SER A 96 3.43 -18.31 -4.73
N ASN A 97 2.75 -19.30 -4.13
CA ASN A 97 2.84 -20.70 -4.53
C ASN A 97 1.84 -21.10 -5.62
N LYS A 98 1.26 -20.11 -6.31
CA LYS A 98 0.69 -20.32 -7.64
C LYS A 98 1.28 -19.23 -8.52
N GLY A 99 2.26 -19.63 -9.34
CA GLY A 99 2.71 -18.79 -10.44
C GLY A 99 1.50 -18.36 -11.30
N PRO A 100 1.65 -17.31 -12.13
CA PRO A 100 0.63 -17.01 -13.12
C PRO A 100 0.38 -18.29 -13.92
N THR A 101 -0.83 -18.84 -13.87
CA THR A 101 -1.25 -19.87 -14.82
C THR A 101 -1.05 -19.25 -16.19
N THR A 102 -0.01 -19.72 -16.89
CA THR A 102 0.27 -19.34 -18.25
C THR A 102 -0.97 -19.64 -19.08
N LEU A 103 -1.34 -18.69 -19.91
CA LEU A 103 -2.46 -18.71 -20.86
C LEU A 103 -2.28 -19.77 -21.97
N GLY A 104 -1.60 -20.89 -21.68
CA GLY A 104 -1.12 -21.87 -22.65
C GLY A 104 -1.82 -23.22 -22.63
N ASP A 105 -2.82 -23.43 -21.76
CA ASP A 105 -3.58 -24.69 -21.68
C ASP A 105 -5.02 -24.53 -22.19
N VAL A 106 -5.13 -23.94 -23.39
CA VAL A 106 -6.33 -24.05 -24.23
C VAL A 106 -5.94 -24.87 -25.46
N HIS A 107 -5.76 -26.18 -25.27
CA HIS A 107 -5.74 -27.10 -26.39
C HIS A 107 -6.58 -28.36 -26.10
N ARG A 108 -7.78 -28.33 -26.69
CA ARG A 108 -8.36 -29.48 -27.39
C ARG A 108 -9.10 -30.53 -26.55
N GLN A 109 -10.20 -30.11 -25.94
CA GLN A 109 -11.37 -30.98 -25.88
C GLN A 109 -11.98 -31.08 -27.29
N GLY A 110 -11.85 -32.23 -27.93
CA GLY A 110 -12.54 -32.49 -29.19
C GLY A 110 -12.00 -33.72 -29.92
N GLY A 111 -12.70 -34.85 -29.80
CA GLY A 111 -12.57 -35.95 -30.73
C GLY A 111 -12.66 -37.35 -30.11
N GLY A 112 -13.89 -37.88 -30.06
CA GLY A 112 -14.26 -39.20 -30.58
C GLY A 112 -13.55 -40.44 -30.05
N GLY A 113 -14.33 -41.36 -29.48
CA GLY A 113 -13.91 -42.75 -29.35
C GLY A 113 -14.74 -43.52 -28.33
N GLY A 114 -16.00 -43.81 -28.66
CA GLY A 114 -16.77 -44.81 -27.94
C GLY A 114 -16.17 -46.20 -28.17
N GLY A 115 -16.21 -47.04 -27.14
CA GLY A 115 -15.76 -48.43 -27.23
C GLY A 115 -15.46 -49.02 -25.85
N ALA A 116 -16.49 -49.36 -25.11
CA ALA A 116 -16.43 -50.39 -24.06
C ALA A 116 -16.54 -51.79 -24.74
N PRO A 117 -16.60 -52.93 -24.02
CA PRO A 117 -16.20 -53.27 -22.63
C PRO A 117 -15.45 -54.64 -22.52
N GLY A 118 -15.18 -55.08 -21.28
CA GLY A 118 -15.06 -56.50 -20.88
C GLY A 118 -13.63 -56.91 -20.49
N GLY A 119 -13.33 -57.46 -19.32
CA GLY A 119 -14.14 -58.30 -18.43
C GLY A 119 -13.73 -59.76 -18.64
N GLY A 120 -12.80 -60.26 -17.82
CA GLY A 120 -12.25 -61.62 -17.83
C GLY A 120 -10.97 -61.70 -17.02
#